data_AF-A0A0W1L4N3-F1
#
_entry.id   AF-A0A0W1L4N3-F1
#
_cell.length_a   1.000
_cell.length_b   1.000
_cell.length_c   1.000
_cell.angle_alpha   90.00
_cell.angle_beta   90.00
_cell.angle_gamma   90.00
#
_symmetry.space_group_name_H-M   'P 1'
#
loop_
_entity.id
_entity.type
_entity.pdbx_description
1 polymer ?
#
loop_
_entity_poly.entity_id
_entity_poly.type
_entity_poly.pdbx_seq_one_letter_code
_entity_poly.pdbx_strand_id
1 'polypeptide(L)'
;MIHRFLSIFAVLFLLSACTTGKLYYTKTSGERVLGCDVEFVGLPSVDKFAVEYALSLCAKSSVKKGYSIDKEKEYLLTLELQIPESKCGESWNHKLVKEHYRAGKLSKKEYGYIVANIDLGLAAVNKCSPITK
;
A
#
# COMPACT_ATOMS: atom_id res chain seq x y z
N MET A 1 21.61 -25.00 28.81
CA MET A 1 21.89 -23.59 28.41
C MET A 1 21.38 -23.28 27.00
N ILE A 2 21.56 -24.18 26.03
CA ILE A 2 21.08 -24.05 24.63
C ILE A 2 19.54 -23.86 24.51
N HIS A 3 18.73 -24.57 25.31
CA HIS A 3 17.26 -24.42 25.29
C HIS A 3 16.76 -23.03 25.69
N ARG A 4 17.47 -22.33 26.60
CA ARG A 4 17.12 -20.97 27.00
C ARG A 4 17.33 -19.98 25.86
N PHE A 5 18.41 -20.12 25.09
CA PHE A 5 18.66 -19.30 23.90
C PHE A 5 17.68 -19.60 22.77
N LEU A 6 17.34 -20.88 22.54
CA LEU A 6 16.35 -21.27 21.53
C LEU A 6 14.95 -20.68 21.83
N SER A 7 14.57 -20.65 23.11
CA SER A 7 13.30 -20.05 23.55
C SER A 7 13.28 -18.53 23.38
N ILE A 8 14.42 -17.85 23.51
CA ILE A 8 14.51 -16.39 23.32
C ILE A 8 14.36 -16.05 21.82
N PHE A 9 15.01 -16.79 20.93
CA PHE A 9 14.86 -16.62 19.48
C PHE A 9 13.42 -16.91 19.00
N ALA A 10 12.73 -17.87 19.60
CA ALA A 10 11.32 -18.17 19.28
C ALA A 10 10.37 -17.03 19.71
N VAL A 11 10.61 -16.38 20.85
CA VAL A 11 9.80 -15.25 21.34
C VAL A 11 10.02 -13.98 20.49
N LEU A 12 11.25 -13.75 20.01
CA LEU A 12 11.57 -12.64 19.10
C LEU A 12 10.83 -12.73 17.75
N PHE A 13 10.52 -13.93 17.28
CA PHE A 13 9.76 -14.14 16.04
C PHE A 13 8.26 -13.84 16.17
N LEU A 14 7.74 -13.71 17.40
CA LEU A 14 6.33 -13.40 17.67
C LEU A 14 6.04 -11.89 17.78
N LEU A 15 7.07 -11.05 17.64
CA LEU A 15 6.86 -9.60 17.51
C LEU A 15 6.13 -9.33 16.19
N SER A 16 4.93 -8.76 16.31
CA SER A 16 4.00 -8.46 15.21
C SER A 16 4.72 -7.90 13.98
N ALA A 17 4.61 -8.61 12.85
CA ALA A 17 5.15 -8.17 11.57
C ALA A 17 4.24 -7.07 10.97
N CYS A 18 4.39 -5.84 11.45
CA CYS A 18 3.83 -4.67 10.78
C CYS A 18 4.67 -4.36 9.54
N THR A 19 4.02 -4.00 8.43
CA THR A 19 4.74 -3.55 7.23
C THR A 19 4.66 -2.03 7.16
N THR A 20 5.80 -1.39 7.38
CA THR A 20 5.91 0.07 7.46
C THR A 20 6.69 0.63 6.28
N GLY A 21 6.48 1.89 5.93
CA GLY A 21 7.30 2.59 4.96
C GLY A 21 7.30 4.10 5.16
N LYS A 22 8.46 4.71 4.91
CA LYS A 22 8.63 6.17 4.93
C LYS A 22 9.10 6.68 3.58
N LEU A 23 8.64 7.88 3.24
CA LEU A 23 9.12 8.66 2.13
C LEU A 23 9.46 10.07 2.61
N TYR A 24 10.68 10.49 2.30
CA TYR A 24 11.11 11.86 2.44
C TYR A 24 11.20 12.50 1.05
N TYR A 25 10.93 13.80 0.97
CA TYR A 25 11.19 14.61 -0.21
C TYR A 25 12.07 15.80 0.17
N THR A 26 12.76 16.36 -0.81
CA THR A 26 13.57 17.57 -0.66
C THR A 26 12.90 18.71 -1.42
N LYS A 27 12.59 19.81 -0.71
CA LYS A 27 12.03 21.02 -1.30
C LYS A 27 13.07 21.67 -2.23
N THR A 28 12.61 22.59 -3.08
CA THR A 28 13.49 23.43 -3.91
C THR A 28 14.46 24.29 -3.08
N SER A 29 14.14 24.57 -1.81
CA SER A 29 15.03 25.23 -0.85
C SER A 29 16.18 24.36 -0.33
N GLY A 30 16.17 23.05 -0.62
CA GLY A 30 17.12 22.07 -0.07
C GLY A 30 16.68 21.44 1.27
N GLU A 31 15.54 21.86 1.84
CA GLU A 31 15.01 21.28 3.07
C GLU A 31 14.44 19.87 2.83
N ARG A 32 14.94 18.88 3.57
CA ARG A 32 14.44 17.49 3.53
C ARG A 32 13.33 17.28 4.56
N VAL A 33 12.16 16.85 4.11
CA VAL A 33 10.94 16.73 4.92
C VAL A 33 10.41 15.30 4.88
N LEU A 34 9.96 14.77 6.03
CA LEU A 34 9.19 13.53 6.07
C LEU A 34 7.83 13.79 5.44
N GLY A 35 7.62 13.26 4.24
CA GLY A 35 6.39 13.46 3.48
C GLY A 35 5.29 12.47 3.87
N CYS A 36 5.65 11.18 3.97
CA CYS A 36 4.73 10.12 4.34
C CYS A 36 5.40 9.10 5.27
N ASP A 37 4.62 8.64 6.25
CA ASP A 37 4.93 7.55 7.16
C ASP A 37 3.67 6.69 7.23
N VAL A 38 3.76 5.46 6.73
CA VAL A 38 2.60 4.57 6.58
C VAL A 38 2.89 3.23 7.22
N GLU A 39 1.85 2.62 7.78
CA GLU A 39 1.88 1.32 8.41
C GLU A 39 0.63 0.55 8.00
N PHE A 40 0.81 -0.71 7.60
CA PHE A 40 -0.26 -1.65 7.33
C PHE A 40 -0.04 -2.91 8.14
N VAL A 41 -1.13 -3.43 8.73
CA VAL A 41 -1.12 -4.60 9.61
C VAL A 41 -2.12 -5.63 9.08
N GLY A 42 -1.59 -6.73 8.57
CA GLY A 42 -2.40 -7.80 8.03
C GLY A 42 -1.56 -8.98 7.58
N LEU A 43 -1.49 -9.19 6.27
CA LEU A 43 -0.70 -10.25 5.67
C LEU A 43 0.56 -9.62 5.09
N PRO A 44 1.77 -9.86 5.63
CA PRO A 44 2.98 -9.13 5.20
C PRO A 44 3.25 -9.18 3.69
N SER A 45 2.92 -10.31 3.03
CA SER A 45 3.07 -10.46 1.58
C SER A 45 2.08 -9.65 0.73
N VAL A 46 1.04 -9.08 1.34
CA VAL A 46 0.06 -8.16 0.75
C VAL A 46 0.37 -6.73 1.20
N ASP A 47 0.65 -6.55 2.50
CA ASP A 47 0.91 -5.24 3.11
C ASP A 47 2.13 -4.53 2.48
N LYS A 48 3.13 -5.28 2.00
CA LYS A 48 4.22 -4.72 1.18
C LYS A 48 3.70 -3.87 0.01
N PHE A 49 2.69 -4.38 -0.71
CA PHE A 49 2.11 -3.68 -1.86
C PHE A 49 1.24 -2.50 -1.42
N ALA A 50 0.58 -2.60 -0.26
CA ALA A 50 -0.16 -1.47 0.32
C ALA A 50 0.78 -0.29 0.66
N VAL A 51 1.93 -0.59 1.28
CA VAL A 51 2.99 0.41 1.53
C VAL A 51 3.51 1.01 0.22
N GLU A 52 3.85 0.18 -0.77
CA GLU A 52 4.33 0.66 -2.08
C GLU A 52 3.31 1.58 -2.77
N TYR A 53 2.02 1.24 -2.72
CA TYR A 53 0.95 2.06 -3.29
C TYR A 53 0.89 3.44 -2.63
N ALA A 54 0.82 3.47 -1.29
CA ALA A 54 0.71 4.71 -0.54
C ALA A 54 1.96 5.60 -0.73
N LEU A 55 3.15 5.01 -0.67
CA LEU A 55 4.40 5.74 -0.90
C LEU A 55 4.54 6.22 -2.35
N SER A 56 4.04 5.47 -3.34
CA SER A 56 4.02 5.90 -4.75
C SER A 56 3.11 7.10 -4.98
N LEU A 57 1.89 7.09 -4.41
CA LEU A 57 1.02 8.27 -4.44
C LEU A 57 1.71 9.49 -3.80
N CYS A 58 2.38 9.29 -2.66
CA CYS A 58 3.13 10.33 -1.97
C CYS A 58 4.29 10.90 -2.82
N ALA A 59 5.06 10.02 -3.45
CA ALA A 59 6.18 10.38 -4.31
C ALA A 59 5.73 11.18 -5.53
N LYS A 60 4.71 10.69 -6.24
CA LYS A 60 4.13 11.36 -7.41
C LYS A 60 3.54 12.71 -7.05
N SER A 61 2.86 12.82 -5.91
CA SER A 61 2.34 14.09 -5.38
C SER A 61 3.46 15.08 -5.06
N SER A 62 4.56 14.61 -4.47
CA SER A 62 5.74 15.44 -4.14
C SER A 62 6.44 15.96 -5.39
N VAL A 63 6.68 15.10 -6.38
CA VAL A 63 7.28 15.52 -7.66
C VAL A 63 6.39 16.49 -8.42
N LYS A 64 5.06 16.31 -8.38
CA LYS A 64 4.11 17.28 -8.97
C LYS A 64 4.20 18.68 -8.34
N LYS A 65 4.67 18.78 -7.08
CA LYS A 65 4.93 20.05 -6.40
C LYS A 65 6.33 20.64 -6.69
N GLY A 66 7.12 19.98 -7.53
CA GLY A 66 8.49 20.39 -7.87
C GLY A 66 9.53 19.97 -6.83
N TYR A 67 9.21 19.04 -5.94
CA TYR A 67 10.16 18.49 -4.97
C TYR A 67 10.90 17.28 -5.55
N SER A 68 12.12 17.03 -5.10
CA SER A 68 12.86 15.81 -5.43
C SER A 68 12.64 14.74 -4.36
N ILE A 69 12.88 13.48 -4.71
CA ILE A 69 12.87 12.34 -3.80
C ILE A 69 14.24 11.66 -3.80
N ASP A 70 14.57 10.93 -2.75
CA ASP A 70 15.84 10.23 -2.64
C ASP A 70 15.97 9.15 -3.75
N LYS A 71 17.18 8.96 -4.30
CA LYS A 71 17.41 8.10 -5.49
C LYS A 71 16.93 6.67 -5.29
N GLU A 72 17.13 6.11 -4.10
CA GLU A 72 16.69 4.76 -3.74
C GLU A 72 15.16 4.60 -3.68
N LYS A 73 14.41 5.71 -3.71
CA LYS A 73 12.96 5.76 -3.73
C LYS A 73 12.39 6.12 -5.11
N GLU A 74 13.22 6.43 -6.10
CA GLU A 74 12.77 6.81 -7.45
C GLU A 74 11.92 5.74 -8.14
N TYR A 75 12.13 4.46 -7.83
CA TYR A 75 11.30 3.36 -8.35
C TYR A 75 9.81 3.54 -8.00
N LEU A 76 9.47 4.25 -6.92
CA LEU A 76 8.07 4.52 -6.56
C LEU A 76 7.37 5.37 -7.62
N LEU A 77 8.10 6.18 -8.39
CA LEU A 77 7.54 6.97 -9.49
C LEU A 77 7.16 6.11 -10.69
N THR A 78 7.80 4.95 -10.85
CA THR A 78 7.59 4.05 -12.00
C THR A 78 6.46 3.05 -11.77
N LEU A 79 6.02 2.86 -10.51
CA LEU A 79 4.94 1.94 -10.18
C LEU A 79 3.63 2.37 -10.84
N GLU A 80 3.00 1.46 -11.58
CA GLU A 80 1.66 1.64 -12.10
C GLU A 80 0.63 1.31 -11.00
N LEU A 81 -0.29 2.23 -10.74
CA LEU A 81 -1.18 2.22 -9.57
C LEU A 81 -2.64 1.89 -9.92
N GLN A 82 -2.87 1.16 -11.02
CA GLN A 82 -4.22 0.76 -11.39
C GLN A 82 -4.79 -0.20 -10.36
N ILE A 83 -6.06 -0.01 -10.05
CA ILE A 83 -6.85 -0.86 -9.19
C ILE A 83 -7.92 -1.48 -10.07
N PRO A 84 -8.12 -2.81 -10.03
CA PRO A 84 -9.21 -3.42 -10.78
C PRO A 84 -10.54 -2.87 -10.27
N GLU A 85 -11.47 -2.64 -11.18
CA GLU A 85 -12.77 -2.08 -10.81
C GLU A 85 -13.55 -3.03 -9.90
N SER A 86 -14.25 -2.47 -8.92
CA SER A 86 -15.27 -3.20 -8.17
C SER A 86 -16.47 -3.50 -9.06
N LYS A 87 -17.35 -4.37 -8.58
CA LYS A 87 -18.62 -4.63 -9.27
C LYS A 87 -19.41 -3.32 -9.46
N CYS A 88 -20.16 -3.27 -10.55
CA CYS A 88 -21.00 -2.13 -10.88
C CYS A 88 -21.90 -1.69 -9.72
N GLY A 89 -21.89 -0.40 -9.40
CA GLY A 89 -22.69 0.16 -8.31
C GLY A 89 -22.13 -0.12 -6.91
N GLU A 90 -21.00 -0.80 -6.80
CA GLU A 90 -20.33 -1.11 -5.53
C GLU A 90 -18.97 -0.39 -5.47
N SER A 91 -18.52 -0.06 -4.26
CA SER A 91 -17.12 0.31 -4.00
C SER A 91 -16.40 -0.88 -3.36
N TRP A 92 -15.08 -0.94 -3.53
CA TRP A 92 -14.29 -1.87 -2.73
C TRP A 92 -14.46 -1.59 -1.23
N ASN A 93 -14.48 -2.67 -0.46
CA ASN A 93 -14.37 -2.64 0.99
C ASN A 93 -13.55 -3.85 1.45
N HIS A 94 -13.10 -3.82 2.70
CA HIS A 94 -12.23 -4.85 3.28
C HIS A 94 -12.80 -6.27 3.20
N LYS A 95 -14.12 -6.42 3.31
CA LYS A 95 -14.77 -7.73 3.21
C LYS A 95 -14.71 -8.26 1.78
N LEU A 96 -15.15 -7.46 0.81
CA LEU A 96 -15.20 -7.85 -0.61
C LEU A 96 -13.81 -8.19 -1.16
N VAL A 97 -12.81 -7.36 -0.87
CA VAL A 97 -11.45 -7.62 -1.36
C VAL A 97 -10.86 -8.91 -0.80
N LYS A 98 -11.13 -9.21 0.49
CA LYS A 98 -10.69 -10.44 1.14
C LYS A 98 -11.36 -11.67 0.56
N GLU A 99 -12.67 -11.58 0.27
CA GLU A 99 -13.42 -12.65 -0.39
C GLU A 99 -12.90 -12.92 -1.80
N HIS A 100 -12.65 -11.87 -2.58
CA HIS A 100 -12.11 -12.00 -3.95
C HIS A 100 -10.68 -12.57 -3.96
N TYR A 101 -9.82 -12.14 -3.05
CA TYR A 101 -8.46 -12.69 -2.91
C TYR A 101 -8.50 -14.18 -2.54
N ARG A 102 -9.35 -14.57 -1.57
CA ARG A 102 -9.52 -16.00 -1.19
C ARG A 102 -10.07 -16.86 -2.32
N ALA A 103 -10.90 -16.27 -3.19
CA ALA A 103 -11.41 -16.94 -4.38
C ALA A 103 -10.40 -16.99 -5.55
N GLY A 104 -9.16 -16.51 -5.37
CA GLY A 104 -8.13 -16.49 -6.41
C GLY A 104 -8.37 -15.46 -7.51
N LYS A 105 -9.28 -14.50 -7.30
CA LYS A 105 -9.64 -13.47 -8.29
C LYS A 105 -8.75 -12.23 -8.24
N LEU A 106 -7.93 -12.10 -7.19
CA LEU A 106 -6.99 -11.00 -7.01
C LEU A 106 -5.62 -11.57 -6.71
N SER A 107 -4.60 -10.96 -7.31
CA SER A 107 -3.21 -11.13 -6.89
C SER A 107 -2.96 -10.44 -5.54
N LYS A 108 -1.81 -10.75 -4.92
CA LYS A 108 -1.36 -10.05 -3.69
C LYS A 108 -1.17 -8.55 -3.91
N LYS A 109 -0.68 -8.16 -5.10
CA LYS A 109 -0.48 -6.76 -5.49
C LYS A 109 -1.81 -6.02 -5.55
N GLU A 110 -2.78 -6.56 -6.30
CA GLU A 110 -4.11 -5.95 -6.42
C GLU A 110 -4.81 -5.86 -5.06
N TYR A 111 -4.73 -6.92 -4.23
CA TYR A 111 -5.27 -6.88 -2.88
C TYR A 111 -4.62 -5.75 -2.05
N GLY A 112 -3.29 -5.67 -2.02
CA GLY A 112 -2.60 -4.62 -1.25
C GLY A 112 -2.93 -3.22 -1.73
N TYR A 113 -3.03 -3.01 -3.05
CA TYR A 113 -3.39 -1.71 -3.63
C TYR A 113 -4.83 -1.33 -3.30
N ILE A 114 -5.77 -2.27 -3.37
CA ILE A 114 -7.17 -2.03 -2.97
C ILE A 114 -7.26 -1.68 -1.49
N VAL A 115 -6.55 -2.41 -0.61
CA VAL A 115 -6.54 -2.11 0.84
C VAL A 115 -6.02 -0.71 1.10
N ALA A 116 -4.85 -0.36 0.56
CA ALA A 116 -4.31 0.99 0.71
C ALA A 116 -5.27 2.06 0.17
N ASN A 117 -5.94 1.80 -0.96
CA ASN A 117 -6.91 2.73 -1.54
C ASN A 117 -8.15 2.91 -0.65
N ILE A 118 -8.63 1.85 0.01
CA ILE A 118 -9.72 1.94 1.00
C ILE A 118 -9.25 2.74 2.22
N ASP A 119 -8.10 2.40 2.80
CA ASP A 119 -7.61 3.02 4.04
C ASP A 119 -7.23 4.50 3.87
N LEU A 120 -6.81 4.88 2.66
CA LEU A 120 -6.57 6.28 2.30
C LEU A 120 -7.87 7.05 1.97
N GLY A 121 -9.04 6.41 2.03
CA GLY A 121 -10.33 7.03 1.72
C GLY A 121 -10.54 7.34 0.23
N LEU A 122 -9.83 6.64 -0.65
CA LEU A 122 -9.86 6.85 -2.10
C LEU A 122 -10.79 5.89 -2.84
N ALA A 123 -11.31 4.86 -2.15
CA ALA A 123 -12.22 3.90 -2.73
C ALA A 123 -13.55 4.57 -3.14
N ALA A 124 -13.85 4.53 -4.44
CA ALA A 124 -15.06 5.09 -5.02
C ALA A 124 -16.01 4.00 -5.53
N VAL A 125 -17.30 4.31 -5.62
CA VAL A 125 -18.30 3.45 -6.26
C VAL A 125 -17.99 3.35 -7.75
N ASN A 126 -17.94 2.13 -8.28
CA ASN A 126 -17.82 1.92 -9.72
C ASN A 126 -19.11 2.39 -10.42
N LYS A 127 -19.02 3.54 -11.11
CA LYS A 127 -20.12 4.11 -11.90
C LYS A 127 -20.08 3.51 -13.29
N CYS A 128 -21.00 2.60 -13.58
CA CYS A 128 -21.16 2.09 -14.93
C CYS A 128 -22.13 2.96 -15.72
N SER A 129 -21.84 3.19 -16.99
CA SER A 129 -22.84 3.70 -17.91
C SER A 129 -24.01 2.71 -17.98
N PRO A 130 -25.27 3.18 -18.00
CA PRO A 130 -26.38 2.30 -18.34
C PRO A 130 -26.10 1.71 -19.72
N ILE A 131 -26.12 0.38 -19.81
CA ILE A 131 -26.05 -0.31 -21.10
C ILE A 131 -27.26 0.18 -21.89
N THR A 132 -27.06 1.08 -22.85
CA THR A 132 -28.04 1.34 -23.91
C THR A 132 -28.18 0.02 -24.67
N LYS A 133 -29.30 -0.66 -24.40
CA LYS A 133 -29.77 -1.80 -25.19
C LYS A 133 -30.05 -1.37 -26.62
#